data_AF-A0A0K8RKY1-F1
#
_entry.id   AF-A0A0K8RKY1-F1
#
_cell.length_a   1.000
_cell.length_b   1.000
_cell.length_c   1.000
_cell.angle_alpha   90.00
_cell.angle_beta   90.00
_cell.angle_gamma   90.00
#
_symmetry.space_group_name_H-M   'P 1'
#
loop_
_entity.id
_entity.type
_entity.pdbx_description
1 polymer ?
#
loop_
_entity_poly.entity_id
_entity_poly.type
_entity_poly.pdbx_seq_one_letter_code
_entity_poly.pdbx_strand_id
1 'polypeptide(L)' 'MRVEEEEYQKEIAQMYLVYTDYSTCALLYYEGKDEYELWLYQKPNGVASNCELLLALLSDKTRNVHYTNDCS' A
#
# COMPACT_ATOMS: atom_id res chain seq x y z
N MET A 1 10.99 -36.82 -6.73
CA MET A 1 9.83 -35.95 -6.96
C MET A 1 10.35 -34.75 -7.74
N ARG A 2 10.02 -34.65 -9.04
CA ARG A 2 10.38 -33.45 -9.83
C ARG A 2 9.33 -32.41 -9.49
N VAL A 3 9.75 -31.28 -8.95
CA VAL A 3 8.87 -30.12 -8.77
C VAL A 3 8.75 -29.51 -10.16
N GLU A 4 7.58 -29.64 -10.78
CA GLU A 4 7.27 -28.99 -12.05
C GLU A 4 7.06 -27.50 -11.76
N GLU A 5 8.07 -26.68 -12.07
CA GLU A 5 8.12 -25.22 -11.85
C GLU A 5 7.21 -24.43 -12.82
N GLU A 6 6.19 -25.06 -13.39
CA GLU A 6 5.37 -24.52 -14.49
C GLU A 6 4.00 -23.99 -14.07
N GLU A 7 3.70 -23.91 -12.77
CA GLU A 7 2.49 -23.24 -12.30
C GLU A 7 2.75 -21.72 -12.16
N TYR A 8 2.79 -21.06 -13.32
CA TYR A 8 2.47 -19.65 -13.55
C TYR A 8 2.52 -18.75 -12.29
N GLN A 9 3.59 -17.95 -12.17
CA GLN A 9 3.48 -16.65 -11.50
C GLN A 9 2.52 -15.77 -12.30
N LYS A 10 1.23 -16.04 -12.19
CA LYS A 10 0.16 -15.22 -12.74
C LYS A 10 0.27 -13.89 -11.99
N GLU A 11 0.61 -12.80 -12.68
CA GLU A 11 0.65 -11.47 -12.07
C GLU A 11 -0.68 -11.22 -11.35
N ILE A 12 -0.63 -11.19 -10.01
CA ILE A 12 -1.84 -11.12 -9.16
C ILE A 12 -2.31 -9.67 -9.04
N ALA A 13 -1.40 -8.71 -9.17
CA ALA A 13 -1.68 -7.29 -9.21
C ALA A 13 -0.51 -6.50 -9.82
N GLN A 14 -0.82 -5.44 -10.57
CA GLN A 14 0.15 -4.43 -11.00
C GLN A 14 0.04 -3.22 -10.06
N MET A 15 1.15 -2.92 -9.39
CA MET A 15 1.25 -1.86 -8.38
C MET A 15 2.40 -0.91 -8.71
N TYR A 16 2.16 0.38 -8.49
CA TYR A 16 3.15 1.44 -8.69
C TYR A 16 3.43 2.14 -7.38
N LEU A 17 4.71 2.33 -7.07
CA LEU A 17 5.14 3.15 -5.94
C LEU A 17 4.98 4.63 -6.31
N VAL A 18 3.96 5.29 -5.78
CA VAL A 18 3.64 6.69 -6.06
C VAL A 18 4.56 7.62 -5.28
N TYR A 19 4.73 7.34 -3.99
CA TYR A 19 5.57 8.13 -3.10
C TYR A 19 6.05 7.29 -1.92
N THR A 20 7.28 7.52 -1.49
CA THR A 20 7.78 7.07 -0.20
C THR A 20 8.87 8.03 0.27
N ASP A 21 8.96 8.22 1.58
CA ASP A 21 10.08 8.90 2.21
C ASP A 21 11.14 7.91 2.75
N TYR A 22 11.00 6.61 2.41
CA TYR A 22 11.84 5.48 2.84
C TYR A 22 12.02 5.35 4.35
N SER A 23 11.23 6.04 5.16
CA SER A 23 11.45 6.14 6.60
C SER A 23 10.18 6.04 7.44
N THR A 24 9.09 6.63 6.98
CA THR A 24 7.82 6.67 7.73
C THR A 24 6.66 6.05 6.95
N CYS A 25 6.63 6.17 5.62
CA CYS A 25 5.48 5.72 4.85
C CYS A 25 5.78 5.39 3.38
N ALA A 26 4.85 4.65 2.77
CA ALA A 26 4.76 4.45 1.32
C ALA A 26 3.31 4.56 0.85
N LEU A 27 3.13 5.10 -0.36
CA LEU A 27 1.87 5.21 -1.07
C LEU A 27 1.99 4.43 -2.38
N LEU A 28 1.13 3.44 -2.56
CA LEU A 28 1.07 2.62 -3.76
C LEU A 28 -0.24 2.85 -4.51
N TYR A 29 -0.23 2.62 -5.81
CA TYR A 29 -1.39 2.67 -6.70
C TYR A 29 -1.57 1.34 -7.43
N TYR A 30 -2.78 0.79 -7.37
CA TYR A 30 -3.19 -0.41 -8.08
C TYR A 30 -3.91 -0.05 -9.37
N GLU A 31 -3.22 -0.19 -10.51
CA GLU A 31 -3.76 0.19 -11.83
C GLU A 31 -5.03 -0.58 -12.20
N GLY A 32 -5.11 -1.87 -11.86
CA GLY A 32 -6.28 -2.69 -12.20
C GLY A 32 -7.55 -2.36 -11.41
N LYS A 33 -7.44 -1.63 -10.29
CA LYS A 33 -8.58 -1.29 -9.41
C LYS A 33 -8.82 0.21 -9.27
N ASP A 34 -7.89 1.03 -9.77
CA ASP A 34 -7.87 2.48 -9.51
C ASP A 34 -7.93 2.78 -8.00
N GLU A 35 -7.17 2.03 -7.22
CA GLU A 35 -7.14 2.11 -5.75
C GLU A 35 -5.75 2.50 -5.27
N TYR A 36 -5.71 3.31 -4.21
CA TYR A 36 -4.47 3.64 -3.51
C TYR A 36 -4.36 2.85 -2.22
N GLU A 37 -3.16 2.39 -1.90
CA GLU A 37 -2.83 1.74 -0.64
C GLU A 37 -1.75 2.54 0.09
N LEU A 38 -2.05 2.86 1.36
CA LEU A 38 -1.17 3.59 2.24
C LEU A 38 -0.56 2.61 3.25
N TRP A 39 0.77 2.58 3.29
CA TRP A 39 1.55 1.87 4.28
C TRP A 39 2.22 2.86 5.23
N LEU A 40 1.92 2.78 6.52
CA LEU A 40 2.66 3.48 7.56
C LEU A 40 3.57 2.48 8.28
N TYR A 41 4.86 2.79 8.37
CA TYR A 41 5.85 1.91 9.02
C TYR A 41 5.84 2.06 10.53
N GLN A 42 5.18 3.10 11.03
CA GLN A 42 5.05 3.39 12.45
C GLN A 42 3.59 3.62 12.80
N LYS A 43 3.24 3.34 14.06
CA LYS A 43 1.91 3.61 14.57
C LYS A 43 1.61 5.12 14.48
N PRO A 44 0.41 5.52 14.03
CA PRO A 44 0.03 6.92 13.99
C PRO A 44 0.15 7.56 15.38
N ASN A 45 0.75 8.75 15.44
CA ASN A 45 0.90 9.54 16.65
C ASN A 45 -0.06 10.75 16.70
N GLY A 46 -1.03 10.81 15.78
CA GLY A 46 -1.95 11.94 15.62
C GLY A 46 -1.47 13.03 14.67
N VAL A 47 -0.25 12.94 14.14
CA VAL A 47 0.26 13.80 13.07
C VAL A 47 0.20 13.04 11.74
N ALA A 48 -0.43 13.64 10.73
CA ALA A 48 -0.50 13.05 9.39
C ALA A 48 0.87 13.04 8.72
N SER A 49 1.24 11.90 8.15
CA SER A 49 2.42 11.72 7.31
C SER A 49 2.24 12.37 5.93
N ASN A 50 3.35 12.54 5.20
CA ASN A 50 3.31 13.02 3.81
C ASN A 50 2.45 12.12 2.92
N CYS A 51 2.50 10.80 3.09
CA CYS A 51 1.69 9.87 2.31
C CYS A 51 0.19 10.04 2.57
N GLU A 52 -0.21 10.31 3.82
CA GLU A 52 -1.62 10.60 4.16
C GLU A 52 -2.11 11.90 3.53
N LEU A 53 -1.25 12.93 3.52
CA LEU A 53 -1.56 14.21 2.86
C LEU A 53 -1.64 14.06 1.34
N LEU A 54 -0.72 13.31 0.71
CA LEU A 54 -0.79 13.02 -0.72
C LEU A 54 -2.04 12.22 -1.08
N LEU A 55 -2.35 11.17 -0.33
CA LEU A 55 -3.57 10.38 -0.54
C LEU A 55 -4.82 11.27 -0.47
N ALA A 56 -4.84 12.26 0.43
CA ALA A 56 -5.93 13.22 0.55
C ALA A 56 -6.13 14.11 -0.67
N LEU A 57 -5.07 14.38 -1.43
CA LEU A 57 -5.11 15.18 -2.65
C LEU A 57 -5.44 14.34 -3.88
N LEU A 58 -5.03 13.08 -3.89
CA LEU A 58 -5.11 12.20 -5.06
C LEU A 58 -6.45 11.45 -5.18
N SER A 59 -7.18 11.28 -4.08
CA SER A 59 -8.34 10.40 -4.05
C SER A 59 -9.49 10.98 -3.24
N ASP A 60 -10.62 11.16 -3.91
CA ASP A 60 -11.92 11.41 -3.27
C ASP A 60 -12.55 10.11 -2.71
N LYS A 61 -11.90 8.95 -2.93
CA LYS A 61 -12.43 7.65 -2.50
C LYS A 61 -12.27 7.44 -1.00
N THR A 62 -13.18 6.65 -0.44
CA THR A 62 -13.21 6.28 0.97
C THR A 62 -11.89 5.63 1.38
N ARG A 63 -11.24 6.20 2.40
CA ARG A 63 -9.99 5.65 2.96
C ARG A 63 -10.32 4.46 3.85
N ASN A 64 -10.00 3.25 3.39
CA ASN A 64 -10.04 2.06 4.23
C ASN A 64 -8.69 1.92 4.93
N VAL A 65 -8.69 2.04 6.25
CA VAL A 65 -7.47 2.00 7.05
C VAL A 65 -7.46 0.73 7.87
N HIS A 66 -6.50 -0.14 7.59
CA HIS A 66 -6.33 -1.42 8.29
C HIS A 66 -5.15 -1.32 9.25
N TYR A 67 -5.39 -0.80 10.47
CA TYR A 67 -4.45 -0.99 11.57
C TYR A 67 -4.78 -2.30 12.28
N THR A 68 -3.95 -3.31 12.12
CA THR A 68 -3.98 -4.49 12.97
C THR A 68 -3.32 -4.13 14.29
N ASN A 69 -4.11 -3.99 15.35
CA ASN A 69 -3.60 -3.84 16.73
C ASN A 69 -2.77 -5.05 17.18
N ASP A 70 -2.83 -6.15 16.43
CA ASP A 70 -2.22 -7.44 16.74
C ASP A 70 -0.91 -7.69 15.95
N CYS A 71 -0.36 -6.67 15.30
CA CYS A 71 1.02 -6.74 14.79
C CYS A 71 2.00 -6.68 15.96
N SER A 72 2.48 -7.84 16.39
CA SER A 72 3.53 -8.03 17.40
C SER A 72 4.93 -7.77 16.86
#